data_AF-T1B3F7-F1
#
_entry.id   AF-T1B3F7-F1
#
_cell.length_a   1.000
_cell.length_b   1.000
_cell.length_c   1.000
_cell.angle_alpha   90.00
_cell.angle_beta   90.00
_cell.angle_gamma   90.00
#
_symmetry.space_group_name_H-M   'P 1'
#
loop_
_entity.id
_entity.type
_entity.pdbx_description
1 polymer ?
#
loop_
_entity_poly.entity_id
_entity_poly.type
_entity_poly.pdbx_seq_one_letter_code
_entity_poly.pdbx_strand_id
1 'polypeptide(L)'
;MLSAAQVEENSRTYLRQAGKILDTHPEKIEIRRNSEWLSKMNFGDALRLARQMTVARMLERDTFSERYKTGEAIYIHEFLYPLMQGWDSVMVEADVERRGHRSDI
;
A
#
# COMPACT_ATOMS: atom_id res chain seq x y z
N MET A 1 16.22 -1.99 0.11
CA MET A 1 15.30 -0.84 -0.05
C MET A 1 15.75 -0.02 -1.25
N LEU A 2 14.81 0.60 -1.97
CA LEU A 2 15.12 1.49 -3.10
C LEU A 2 15.49 2.90 -2.61
N SER A 3 16.35 3.59 -3.34
CA SER A 3 16.64 5.02 -3.07
C SER A 3 15.51 5.93 -3.56
N ALA A 4 15.42 7.15 -3.04
CA ALA A 4 14.43 8.13 -3.50
C ALA A 4 14.55 8.42 -5.01
N ALA A 5 15.78 8.48 -5.53
CA ALA A 5 16.03 8.65 -6.95
C ALA A 5 15.50 7.47 -7.79
N GLN A 6 15.73 6.23 -7.34
CA GLN A 6 15.20 5.03 -7.99
C GLN A 6 13.67 4.97 -7.93
N VAL A 7 13.06 5.34 -6.81
CA VAL A 7 11.60 5.40 -6.66
C VAL A 7 11.01 6.40 -7.66
N GLU A 8 11.62 7.57 -7.81
CA GLU A 8 11.16 8.60 -8.74
C GLU A 8 11.30 8.15 -10.20
N GLU A 9 12.44 7.54 -10.56
CA GLU A 9 12.66 6.99 -11.90
C GLU A 9 11.64 5.89 -12.25
N ASN A 10 11.41 4.97 -11.31
CA ASN A 10 10.42 3.90 -11.45
C ASN A 10 9.01 4.47 -11.61
N SER A 11 8.65 5.47 -10.81
CA SER A 11 7.34 6.14 -10.85
C SER A 11 7.09 6.79 -12.20
N ARG A 12 8.08 7.52 -12.74
CA ARG A 12 7.98 8.13 -14.09
C ARG A 12 7.73 7.08 -15.16
N THR A 13 8.44 5.96 -15.09
CA THR A 13 8.32 4.89 -16.08
C THR A 13 6.96 4.21 -16.01
N TYR A 14 6.45 3.97 -14.80
CA TYR A 14 5.12 3.42 -14.58
C TYR A 14 4.03 4.35 -15.14
N LEU A 15 4.08 5.65 -14.83
CA LEU A 15 3.09 6.63 -15.30
C LEU A 15 3.06 6.72 -16.83
N ARG A 16 4.22 6.68 -17.50
CA ARG A 16 4.28 6.64 -18.98
C ARG A 16 3.59 5.40 -19.56
N GLN A 17 3.66 4.26 -18.88
CA GLN A 17 3.02 3.02 -19.32
C GLN A 17 1.52 3.05 -19.04
N ALA A 18 1.11 3.47 -17.84
CA ALA A 18 -0.28 3.58 -17.44
C ALA A 18 -1.08 4.55 -18.33
N GLY A 19 -0.46 5.67 -18.73
CA GLY A 19 -1.07 6.65 -19.64
C GLY A 19 -1.36 6.15 -21.05
N LYS A 20 -0.90 4.94 -21.43
CA LYS A 20 -1.32 4.30 -22.69
C LYS A 20 -2.72 3.69 -22.62
N ILE A 21 -3.24 3.49 -21.41
CA ILE A 21 -4.50 2.80 -21.13
C ILE A 21 -5.50 3.76 -20.47
N LEU A 22 -5.04 4.60 -19.55
CA LEU A 22 -5.86 5.55 -18.81
C LEU A 22 -6.03 6.86 -19.57
N ASP A 23 -7.20 7.47 -19.45
CA ASP A 23 -7.45 8.84 -19.93
C ASP A 23 -6.68 9.82 -19.04
N THR A 24 -5.66 10.48 -19.60
CA THR A 24 -4.74 11.35 -18.85
C THR A 24 -5.21 12.80 -18.78
N HIS A 25 -6.47 13.10 -19.14
CA HIS A 25 -6.99 14.45 -19.03
C HIS A 25 -7.05 14.87 -17.54
N PRO A 26 -6.52 16.05 -17.14
CA PRO A 26 -6.38 16.42 -15.72
C PRO A 26 -7.64 16.40 -14.85
N GLU A 27 -8.84 16.52 -15.40
CA GLU A 27 -10.11 16.39 -14.66
C GLU A 27 -10.53 14.93 -14.39
N LYS A 28 -9.90 13.96 -15.07
CA LYS A 28 -10.19 12.53 -14.91
C LYS A 28 -9.10 11.78 -14.16
N ILE A 29 -7.91 12.37 -14.04
CA ILE A 29 -6.78 11.73 -13.38
C ILE A 29 -6.08 12.68 -12.41
N GLU A 30 -5.86 12.17 -11.20
CA GLU A 30 -5.02 12.80 -10.19
C GLU A 30 -3.90 11.83 -9.82
N ILE A 31 -2.67 12.32 -9.79
CA ILE A 31 -1.50 11.52 -9.41
C ILE A 31 -1.02 11.99 -8.05
N ARG A 32 -1.10 11.11 -7.06
CA ARG A 32 -0.68 11.38 -5.68
C ARG A 32 0.43 10.44 -5.24
N ARG A 33 1.34 10.94 -4.41
CA ARG A 33 2.38 10.11 -3.77
C ARG A 33 2.01 9.94 -2.30
N ASN A 34 1.91 8.71 -1.83
CA ASN A 34 1.56 8.47 -0.42
C ASN A 34 2.59 9.01 0.59
N SER A 35 3.81 9.32 0.14
CA SER A 35 4.77 10.09 0.93
C SER A 35 4.23 11.45 1.37
N GLU A 36 3.25 12.04 0.68
CA GLU A 36 2.59 13.30 1.07
C GLU A 36 1.96 13.27 2.46
N TRP A 37 1.54 12.09 2.93
CA TRP A 37 0.93 11.88 4.25
C TRP A 37 1.70 10.88 5.12
N LEU A 38 2.21 9.78 4.55
CA LEU A 38 2.94 8.76 5.33
C LEU A 38 4.27 9.29 5.88
N SER A 39 4.96 10.19 5.17
CA SER A 39 6.21 10.79 5.68
C SER A 39 5.99 11.75 6.86
N LYS A 40 4.75 12.22 7.05
CA LYS A 40 4.37 13.14 8.11
C LYS A 40 3.79 12.43 9.33
N MET A 41 3.48 11.13 9.23
CA MET A 41 2.99 10.35 10.37
C MET A 41 4.06 10.29 11.45
N ASN A 42 3.69 10.73 12.65
CA ASN A 42 4.51 10.44 13.82
C ASN A 42 4.20 9.04 14.36
N PHE A 43 5.00 8.59 15.33
CA PHE A 43 4.81 7.26 15.93
C PHE A 43 3.44 7.08 16.59
N GLY A 44 2.86 8.14 17.17
CA GLY A 44 1.52 8.10 17.74
C GLY A 44 0.44 7.85 16.68
N ASP A 45 0.57 8.44 15.50
CA ASP A 45 -0.35 8.20 14.38
C ASP A 45 -0.23 6.76 13.87
N ALA A 46 1.01 6.26 13.76
CA ALA A 46 1.26 4.87 13.41
C ALA A 46 0.64 3.89 14.42
N LEU A 47 0.71 4.18 15.72
CA LEU A 47 0.07 3.37 16.76
C LEU A 47 -1.47 3.40 16.68
N ARG A 48 -2.05 4.57 16.40
CA ARG A 48 -3.52 4.69 16.19
C ARG A 48 -3.98 3.86 15.01
N LEU A 49 -3.18 3.83 13.95
CA LEU A 49 -3.45 3.01 12.77
C LEU A 49 -3.27 1.52 13.08
N ALA A 50 -2.20 1.13 13.79
CA ALA A 50 -1.96 -0.25 14.22
C ALA A 50 -3.07 -0.81 15.11
N ARG A 51 -3.72 0.04 15.91
CA ARG A 51 -4.85 -0.36 16.78
C ARG A 51 -6.09 -0.80 16.00
N GLN A 52 -6.21 -0.50 14.70
CA GLN A 52 -7.40 -0.83 13.91
C GLN A 52 -7.52 -2.33 13.56
N MET A 53 -6.45 -3.13 13.77
CA MET A 53 -6.45 -4.56 13.41
C MET A 53 -5.76 -5.40 14.49
N THR A 54 -6.20 -6.66 14.63
CA THR A 54 -5.53 -7.64 15.50
C THR A 54 -4.58 -8.51 14.68
N VAL A 55 -3.59 -9.09 15.36
CA VAL A 55 -2.69 -10.09 14.75
C VAL A 55 -3.49 -11.29 14.22
N ALA A 56 -4.50 -11.76 14.96
CA ALA A 56 -5.35 -12.87 14.52
C ALA A 56 -6.03 -12.57 13.17
N ARG A 57 -6.60 -11.37 13.00
CA ARG A 57 -7.20 -10.95 11.73
C ARG A 57 -6.19 -10.83 10.60
N MET A 58 -4.95 -10.42 10.90
CA MET A 58 -3.90 -10.39 9.89
C MET A 58 -3.51 -11.80 9.42
N LEU A 59 -3.44 -12.77 10.34
CA LEU A 59 -3.12 -14.16 10.03
C LEU A 59 -4.23 -14.90 9.25
N GLU A 60 -5.46 -14.38 9.24
CA GLU A 60 -6.54 -14.92 8.40
C GLU A 60 -6.33 -14.66 6.90
N ARG A 61 -5.45 -13.73 6.51
CA ARG A 61 -5.14 -13.47 5.09
C ARG A 61 -4.33 -14.62 4.52
N ASP A 62 -4.72 -15.10 3.33
CA ASP A 62 -4.13 -16.26 2.66
C ASP A 62 -2.59 -16.28 2.70
N THR A 63 -1.92 -15.18 2.32
CA THR A 63 -0.45 -15.06 2.39
C THR A 63 0.12 -15.37 3.77
N PHE A 64 -0.43 -14.73 4.82
CA PHE A 64 0.11 -14.84 6.17
C PHE A 64 -0.29 -16.17 6.79
N SER A 65 -1.49 -16.66 6.50
CA SER A 65 -1.97 -17.99 6.88
C SER A 65 -1.02 -19.06 6.35
N GLU A 66 -0.71 -19.07 5.06
CA GLU A 66 0.14 -20.09 4.47
C GLU A 66 1.58 -20.00 4.99
N ARG A 67 2.17 -18.80 5.03
CA ARG A 67 3.51 -18.60 5.58
C ARG A 67 3.62 -19.02 7.04
N TYR A 68 2.60 -18.74 7.84
CA TYR A 68 2.57 -19.14 9.24
C TYR A 68 2.48 -20.68 9.39
N LYS A 69 1.67 -21.35 8.56
CA LYS A 69 1.55 -22.83 8.56
C LYS A 69 2.83 -23.52 8.08
N THR A 70 3.53 -22.95 7.10
CA THR A 70 4.76 -23.53 6.54
C THR A 70 6.01 -23.15 7.35
N GLY A 71 5.88 -22.30 8.37
CA GLY A 71 6.99 -21.82 9.19
C GLY A 71 7.89 -20.81 8.48
N GLU A 72 7.42 -20.22 7.39
CA GLU A 72 8.12 -19.13 6.71
C GLU A 72 8.11 -17.88 7.60
N ALA A 73 9.26 -17.19 7.67
CA ALA A 73 9.39 -16.01 8.52
C ALA A 73 8.45 -14.90 8.06
N ILE A 74 7.62 -14.38 8.96
CA ILE A 74 6.78 -13.19 8.75
C ILE A 74 7.33 -12.07 9.63
N TYR A 75 7.80 -10.99 9.02
CA TYR A 75 8.34 -9.85 9.75
C TYR A 75 7.22 -8.90 10.21
N ILE A 76 7.35 -8.33 11.41
CA ILE A 76 6.31 -7.46 12.01
C ILE A 76 5.91 -6.29 11.09
N HIS A 77 6.88 -5.68 10.41
CA HIS A 77 6.61 -4.55 9.51
C HIS A 77 5.72 -4.93 8.33
N GLU A 78 5.63 -6.22 7.96
CA GLU A 78 4.75 -6.68 6.89
C GLU A 78 3.27 -6.51 7.25
N PHE A 79 2.92 -6.58 8.54
CA PHE A 79 1.57 -6.29 9.02
C PHE A 79 1.21 -4.80 8.94
N LEU A 80 2.18 -3.91 8.79
CA LEU A 80 1.93 -2.48 8.67
C LEU A 80 1.50 -2.10 7.25
N TYR A 81 1.95 -2.82 6.21
CA TYR A 81 1.63 -2.49 4.82
C TYR A 81 0.12 -2.42 4.54
N PRO A 82 -0.71 -3.39 4.94
CA PRO A 82 -2.13 -3.31 4.65
C PRO A 82 -2.84 -2.17 5.39
N LEU A 83 -2.32 -1.79 6.56
CA LEU A 83 -2.86 -0.66 7.32
C LEU A 83 -2.51 0.67 6.63
N MET A 84 -1.26 0.83 6.19
CA MET A 84 -0.82 2.00 5.44
C MET A 84 -1.56 2.12 4.10
N GLN A 85 -1.76 1.01 3.40
CA GLN A 85 -2.55 0.99 2.15
C GLN A 85 -4.01 1.37 2.41
N GLY A 86 -4.64 0.85 3.48
CA GLY A 86 -5.98 1.29 3.86
C GLY A 86 -6.04 2.77 4.23
N TRP A 87 -4.98 3.31 4.82
CA TRP A 87 -4.86 4.74 5.10
C TRP A 87 -4.74 5.59 3.84
N ASP A 88 -4.05 5.10 2.81
CA ASP A 88 -3.98 5.78 1.50
C ASP A 88 -5.40 6.04 0.95
N SER A 89 -6.30 5.05 1.04
CA SER A 89 -7.70 5.19 0.61
C SER A 89 -8.49 6.23 1.40
N VAL A 90 -8.20 6.41 2.70
CA VAL A 90 -8.78 7.48 3.52
C VAL A 90 -8.29 8.86 3.05
N MET A 91 -7.00 8.98 2.73
CA MET A 91 -6.38 10.26 2.36
C MET A 91 -6.81 10.78 0.99
N VAL A 92 -7.21 9.88 0.08
CA VAL A 92 -7.73 10.24 -1.24
C VAL A 92 -9.26 10.18 -1.31
N GLU A 93 -9.95 9.94 -0.19
CA GLU A 93 -11.41 9.84 -0.12
C GLU A 93 -11.98 8.84 -1.15
N ALA A 94 -11.33 7.68 -1.29
CA ALA A 94 -11.68 6.72 -2.33
C ALA A 94 -13.07 6.10 -2.09
N ASP A 95 -13.96 6.24 -3.07
CA ASP A 95 -15.23 5.50 -3.10
C ASP A 95 -15.01 4.01 -3.44
N VAL A 96 -14.04 3.73 -4.33
CA VAL A 96 -13.72 2.39 -4.81
C VAL A 96 -12.21 2.23 -4.94
N GLU A 97 -11.67 1.17 -4.34
CA GLU A 97 -10.28 0.77 -4.52
C GLU A 97 -10.20 -0.45 -5.46
N ARG A 98 -9.42 -0.33 -6.55
CA ARG A 98 -9.17 -1.44 -7.47
C ARG A 98 -7.74 -1.95 -7.30
N ARG A 99 -7.61 -3.23 -6.97
CA ARG A 99 -6.33 -3.95 -6.91
C ARG A 99 -6.32 -5.08 -7.94
N GLY A 100 -5.15 -5.39 -8.50
CA GLY A 100 -4.96 -6.62 -9.26
C GLY A 100 -5.05 -7.85 -8.34
N HIS A 101 -5.69 -8.92 -8.81
CA HIS A 101 -5.65 -10.21 -8.11
C HIS A 101 -4.22 -10.77 -8.22
N ARG A 102 -3.56 -11.01 -7.09
CA ARG A 102 -2.33 -11.81 -7.06
C ARG A 102 -2.74 -13.20 -6.62
N SER A 103 -2.53 -14.19 -7.47
CA SER A 103 -2.69 -15.62 -7.13
C SER A 103 -1.63 -16.11 -6.13
N ASP A 104 -0.57 -15.30 -5.93
CA ASP A 104 0.65 -15.71 -5.23
C ASP A 104 0.83 -14.94 -3.90
N ILE A 105 -0.20 -14.19 -3.47
CA ILE A 105 -0.26 -13.43 -2.21
C ILE A 105 -1.67 -13.53 -1.63
#